data_AF-A0A8J5ET42-F1
#
_entry.id   AF-A0A8J5ET42-F1
#
_cell.length_a   1.000
_cell.length_b   1.000
_cell.length_c   1.000
_cell.angle_alpha   90.00
_cell.angle_beta   90.00
_cell.angle_gamma   90.00
#
_symmetry.space_group_name_H-M   'P 1'
#
loop_
_entity.id
_entity.type
_entity.pdbx_description
1 polymer ?
#
loop_
_entity_poly.entity_id
_entity_poly.type
_entity_poly.pdbx_seq_one_letter_code
_entity_poly.pdbx_strand_id
1 'polypeptide(L)'
;MRVFSLESVIDEFEELTKDAGQQQRETLRKILEQNGEAEYLQKLGLGGRTDPESFKACVPLVTHSDLDPFIQRIANGDTSPILTGKPIRSISLSSGTTQGKPKLLPFTDELVQSTMQIYRTSFAFRNREYPIGNGKALQFIYSSKQVQTKGGLIATTATTNVYRTEQFKCTMKDIQSQCCSPDEVIFGSDFQQSLYCHLLCGLIYSDEVQFVFSTFAHSIVHAFRKFEDVWEELCEDIRTGVLSSRITVPSMRAAVSKLLRPSPDLADSIYNKCTRLSNWYGVIQELWPNAKYVYGIMTGSMEPYLNKLRHYAGSLPLMSADYGSSEGWIGANVNPSLPPESVTFAVLPNIGYFEFIPLEKPVGQETEISKATIHYIEGEPVGLTEVEVGKEYEIAFTNFAGLYRYRLGDVLRVAGFHNSTPELQFICRRSLVLSINIDKNTEKDLQLAVEEAAKLLAVEKLEVVDFTSHVDTSMEPGHYVIFWELSSDAATEEVLHSCCNCLDMSFVDAGYVSSRKVGAIGPLELCIVRKGTFHKIMDHYLDLGGAMSQFKTPRFVGQSNIKVLQILNRNVTECYFSTAYGI
;
A
#
# COMPACT_ATOMS: atom_id res chain seq x y z
N MET A 1 5.41 31.83 -13.11
CA MET A 1 4.72 30.58 -12.73
C MET A 1 4.13 29.99 -14.00
N ARG A 2 4.51 28.77 -14.40
CA ARG A 2 3.77 28.05 -15.45
C ARG A 2 2.39 27.71 -14.87
N VAL A 3 1.33 28.04 -15.60
CA VAL A 3 -0.02 27.56 -15.29
C VAL A 3 0.00 26.05 -15.53
N PHE A 4 -0.51 25.26 -14.57
CA PHE A 4 -0.65 23.82 -14.75
C PHE A 4 -1.58 23.55 -15.94
N SER A 5 -1.06 22.85 -16.95
CA SER A 5 -1.81 22.48 -18.16
C SER A 5 -1.81 20.96 -18.28
N LEU A 6 -3.01 20.37 -18.34
CA LEU A 6 -3.20 18.92 -18.46
C LEU A 6 -2.51 18.39 -19.73
N GLU A 7 -2.72 19.06 -20.86
CA GLU A 7 -2.14 18.69 -22.16
C GLU A 7 -0.62 18.76 -22.11
N SER A 8 -0.05 19.82 -21.54
CA SER A 8 1.42 19.95 -21.42
C SER A 8 2.04 18.83 -20.58
N VAL A 9 1.38 18.38 -19.52
CA VAL A 9 1.88 17.30 -18.67
C VAL A 9 1.78 15.95 -19.39
N ILE A 10 0.69 15.72 -20.13
CA ILE A 10 0.53 14.52 -20.95
C ILE A 10 1.59 14.52 -22.06
N ASP A 11 1.79 15.63 -22.78
CA ASP A 11 2.81 15.75 -23.83
C ASP A 11 4.23 15.51 -23.30
N GLU A 12 4.55 16.04 -22.11
CA GLU A 12 5.82 15.76 -21.42
C GLU A 12 5.98 14.25 -21.14
N PHE A 13 4.91 13.57 -20.69
CA PHE A 13 4.93 12.12 -20.48
C PHE A 13 5.04 11.33 -21.80
N GLU A 14 4.31 11.71 -22.84
CA GLU A 14 4.39 11.10 -24.16
C GLU A 14 5.81 11.20 -24.72
N GLU A 15 6.46 12.36 -24.59
CA GLU A 15 7.86 12.53 -25.04
C GLU A 15 8.83 11.65 -24.25
N LEU A 16 8.67 11.58 -22.92
CA LEU A 16 9.50 10.71 -22.06
C LEU A 16 9.38 9.23 -22.42
N THR A 17 8.21 8.79 -22.90
CA THR A 17 7.92 7.38 -23.16
C THR A 17 8.17 6.94 -24.60
N LYS A 18 8.42 7.86 -25.55
CA LYS A 18 8.77 7.53 -26.94
C LYS A 18 10.09 6.77 -27.08
N ASP A 19 11.13 7.18 -26.36
CA ASP A 19 12.41 6.47 -26.25
C ASP A 19 12.81 6.32 -24.78
N ALA A 20 12.08 5.45 -24.08
CA ALA A 20 12.29 5.14 -22.68
C ALA A 20 13.69 4.53 -22.45
N GLY A 21 14.26 3.83 -23.45
CA GLY A 21 15.60 3.25 -23.38
C GLY A 21 16.69 4.32 -23.34
N GLN A 22 16.61 5.34 -24.20
CA GLN A 22 17.49 6.51 -24.15
C GLN A 22 17.32 7.27 -22.85
N GLN A 23 16.06 7.48 -22.42
CA GLN A 23 15.80 8.20 -21.18
C GLN A 23 16.36 7.48 -19.95
N GLN A 24 16.32 6.15 -19.92
CA GLN A 24 16.94 5.34 -18.86
C GLN A 24 18.46 5.50 -18.81
N ARG A 25 19.14 5.47 -19.96
CA ARG A 25 20.61 5.70 -20.03
C ARG A 25 20.97 7.09 -19.52
N GLU A 26 20.20 8.11 -19.92
CA GLU A 26 20.41 9.49 -19.48
C GLU A 26 20.14 9.67 -17.98
N THR A 27 19.09 9.04 -17.45
CA THR A 27 18.79 9.07 -16.01
C THR A 27 19.87 8.37 -15.20
N LEU A 28 20.36 7.20 -15.64
CA LEU A 28 21.48 6.53 -14.99
C LEU A 28 22.73 7.42 -14.99
N ARG A 29 23.07 8.01 -16.14
CA ARG A 29 24.19 8.96 -16.26
C ARG A 29 24.08 10.09 -15.22
N LYS A 30 22.91 10.73 -15.11
CA LYS A 30 22.66 11.80 -14.12
C LYS A 30 22.81 11.31 -12.67
N ILE A 31 22.29 10.12 -12.35
CA ILE A 31 22.42 9.55 -11.00
C ILE A 31 23.90 9.33 -10.67
N LEU A 32 24.66 8.72 -11.59
CA LEU A 32 26.07 8.39 -11.38
C LEU A 32 26.97 9.62 -11.37
N GLU A 33 26.67 10.66 -12.15
CA GLU A 33 27.38 11.94 -12.09
C GLU A 33 27.14 12.66 -10.76
N GLN A 34 25.88 12.72 -10.31
CA GLN A 34 25.54 13.37 -9.04
C GLN A 34 26.16 12.64 -7.86
N ASN A 35 26.21 11.32 -7.91
CA ASN A 35 26.63 10.49 -6.79
C ASN A 35 28.05 9.92 -6.96
N GLY A 36 28.82 10.37 -7.95
CA GLY A 36 30.14 9.81 -8.26
C GLY A 36 31.16 9.89 -7.10
N GLU A 37 30.97 10.85 -6.19
CA GLU A 37 31.78 11.00 -4.97
C GLU A 37 31.30 10.13 -3.80
N ALA A 38 30.20 9.39 -3.95
CA ALA A 38 29.66 8.54 -2.89
C ALA A 38 30.63 7.40 -2.56
N GLU A 39 30.96 7.24 -1.28
CA GLU A 39 31.86 6.22 -0.75
C GLU A 39 31.49 4.81 -1.27
N TYR A 40 30.19 4.51 -1.36
CA TYR A 40 29.69 3.23 -1.85
C TYR A 40 30.13 2.95 -3.30
N LEU A 41 29.93 3.91 -4.23
CA LEU A 41 30.32 3.75 -5.63
C LEU A 41 31.85 3.74 -5.82
N GLN A 42 32.57 4.53 -5.01
CA GLN A 42 34.03 4.53 -5.02
C GLN A 42 34.60 3.17 -4.61
N LYS A 43 34.05 2.54 -3.56
CA LYS A 43 34.46 1.21 -3.09
C LYS A 43 34.23 0.10 -4.12
N LEU A 44 33.21 0.26 -4.97
CA LEU A 44 32.89 -0.69 -6.03
C LEU A 44 33.73 -0.49 -7.29
N GLY A 45 34.64 0.50 -7.30
CA GLY A 45 35.58 0.69 -8.39
C GLY A 45 34.94 1.21 -9.68
N LEU A 46 33.75 1.84 -9.60
CA LEU A 46 33.07 2.40 -10.77
C LEU A 46 33.89 3.52 -11.44
N GLY A 47 34.69 4.25 -10.64
CA GLY A 47 35.74 5.15 -11.16
C GLY A 47 35.20 6.32 -11.99
N GLY A 48 34.00 6.82 -11.69
CA GLY A 48 33.36 7.91 -12.43
C GLY A 48 32.77 7.52 -13.78
N ARG A 49 32.79 6.22 -14.15
CA ARG A 49 32.10 5.71 -15.33
C ARG A 49 30.59 5.81 -15.15
N THR A 50 29.89 6.17 -16.21
CA THR A 50 28.45 6.47 -16.20
C THR A 50 27.65 5.63 -17.20
N ASP A 51 28.32 4.73 -17.93
CA ASP A 51 27.70 3.80 -18.88
C ASP A 51 27.04 2.60 -18.16
N PRO A 52 25.89 2.11 -18.67
CA PRO A 52 25.18 0.97 -18.09
C PRO A 52 26.03 -0.30 -17.98
N GLU A 53 26.90 -0.57 -18.94
CA GLU A 53 27.72 -1.78 -18.99
C GLU A 53 28.70 -1.82 -17.81
N SER A 54 29.46 -0.74 -17.60
CA SER A 54 30.36 -0.60 -16.46
C SER A 54 29.59 -0.59 -15.14
N PHE A 55 28.43 0.06 -15.09
CA PHE A 55 27.58 0.07 -13.91
C PHE A 55 27.14 -1.33 -13.51
N LYS A 56 26.58 -2.11 -14.45
CA LYS A 56 26.14 -3.49 -14.20
C LYS A 56 27.30 -4.44 -13.85
N ALA A 57 28.50 -4.20 -14.39
CA ALA A 57 29.69 -5.01 -14.11
C ALA A 57 30.30 -4.73 -12.73
N CYS A 58 30.25 -3.48 -12.25
CA CYS A 58 30.86 -3.09 -10.97
C CYS A 58 29.89 -3.13 -9.78
N VAL A 59 28.61 -2.80 -10.01
CA VAL A 59 27.63 -2.63 -8.95
C VAL A 59 26.78 -3.89 -8.80
N PRO A 60 26.79 -4.56 -7.63
CA PRO A 60 26.01 -5.77 -7.42
C PRO A 60 24.52 -5.45 -7.19
N LEU A 61 23.65 -6.44 -7.44
CA LEU A 61 22.30 -6.42 -6.90
C LEU A 61 22.35 -6.50 -5.37
N VAL A 62 21.57 -5.67 -4.70
CA VAL A 62 21.57 -5.60 -3.23
C VAL A 62 20.16 -5.53 -2.64
N THR A 63 20.07 -5.90 -1.38
CA THR A 63 18.87 -5.77 -0.55
C THR A 63 19.07 -4.68 0.51
N HIS A 64 18.05 -4.46 1.35
CA HIS A 64 18.17 -3.51 2.46
C HIS A 64 19.30 -3.87 3.44
N SER A 65 19.51 -5.15 3.74
CA SER A 65 20.54 -5.56 4.70
C SER A 65 21.95 -5.21 4.27
N ASP A 66 22.20 -5.18 2.96
CA ASP A 66 23.52 -4.84 2.41
C ASP A 66 23.81 -3.34 2.52
N LEU A 67 22.77 -2.50 2.45
CA LEU A 67 22.88 -1.05 2.57
C LEU A 67 22.70 -0.54 4.00
N ASP A 68 22.08 -1.32 4.90
CA ASP A 68 21.78 -0.91 6.28
C ASP A 68 23.02 -0.38 7.02
N PRO A 69 24.23 -0.98 6.95
CA PRO A 69 25.41 -0.42 7.61
C PRO A 69 25.75 1.02 7.20
N PHE A 70 25.54 1.35 5.91
CA PHE A 70 25.75 2.71 5.39
C PHE A 70 24.63 3.66 5.83
N ILE A 71 23.38 3.19 5.81
CA ILE A 71 22.22 3.97 6.26
C ILE A 71 22.31 4.27 7.76
N GLN A 72 22.77 3.32 8.58
CA GLN A 72 22.98 3.52 10.02
C GLN A 72 24.06 4.58 10.29
N ARG A 73 25.14 4.63 9.51
CA ARG A 73 26.15 5.70 9.64
C ARG A 73 25.55 7.08 9.40
N ILE A 74 24.76 7.24 8.34
CA ILE A 74 24.02 8.47 8.04
C ILE A 74 23.08 8.81 9.21
N ALA A 75 22.28 7.84 9.66
CA ALA A 75 21.37 8.02 10.78
C ALA A 75 22.08 8.41 12.10
N ASN A 76 23.34 8.00 12.27
CA ASN A 76 24.17 8.32 13.43
C ASN A 76 24.95 9.64 13.29
N GLY A 77 24.80 10.38 12.19
CA GLY A 77 25.33 11.73 12.02
C GLY A 77 26.57 11.82 11.13
N ASP A 78 26.94 10.75 10.43
CA ASP A 78 27.97 10.82 9.40
C ASP A 78 27.43 11.61 8.19
N THR A 79 28.02 12.77 7.94
CA THR A 79 27.63 13.70 6.88
C THR A 79 28.49 13.60 5.63
N SER A 80 29.45 12.66 5.60
CA SER A 80 30.21 12.36 4.39
C SER A 80 29.30 11.82 3.28
N PRO A 81 29.65 11.99 1.99
CA PRO A 81 28.88 11.44 0.88
C PRO A 81 28.97 9.91 0.89
N ILE A 82 28.10 9.24 1.64
CA ILE A 82 28.16 7.77 1.79
C ILE A 82 27.45 7.07 0.63
N LEU A 83 26.16 7.36 0.45
CA LEU A 83 25.31 6.73 -0.58
C LEU A 83 24.97 7.69 -1.73
N THR A 84 24.96 9.00 -1.49
CA THR A 84 24.61 10.02 -2.46
C THR A 84 25.52 11.24 -2.28
N GLY A 85 25.73 12.00 -3.35
CA GLY A 85 26.51 13.25 -3.30
C GLY A 85 25.77 14.41 -2.65
N LYS A 86 24.44 14.29 -2.47
CA LYS A 86 23.60 15.33 -1.85
C LYS A 86 23.34 15.04 -0.38
N PRO A 87 23.19 16.09 0.45
CA PRO A 87 22.90 15.92 1.87
C PRO A 87 21.52 15.29 2.07
N ILE A 88 21.45 14.26 2.92
CA ILE A 88 20.21 13.61 3.33
C ILE A 88 19.62 14.43 4.49
N ARG A 89 18.42 14.98 4.29
CA ARG A 89 17.76 15.87 5.28
C ARG A 89 16.81 15.13 6.22
N SER A 90 16.27 14.01 5.78
CA SER A 90 15.42 13.16 6.59
C SER A 90 15.56 11.70 6.18
N ILE A 91 15.05 10.84 7.04
CA ILE A 91 15.01 9.40 6.83
C ILE A 91 13.53 8.97 6.77
N SER A 92 13.21 8.17 5.76
CA SER A 92 11.93 7.50 5.66
C SER A 92 11.95 6.19 6.43
N LEU A 93 10.90 5.96 7.22
CA LEU A 93 10.60 4.68 7.85
C LEU A 93 9.62 3.92 6.95
N SER A 94 10.00 2.73 6.52
CA SER A 94 9.05 1.82 5.84
C SER A 94 8.05 1.22 6.84
N SER A 95 6.89 0.77 6.36
CA SER A 95 5.83 0.27 7.25
C SER A 95 6.19 -1.01 8.02
N GLY A 96 7.17 -1.79 7.54
CA GLY A 96 7.71 -2.96 8.26
C GLY A 96 6.70 -4.05 8.61
N THR A 97 5.48 -4.03 8.05
CA THR A 97 4.35 -4.84 8.54
C THR A 97 4.61 -6.34 8.46
N THR A 98 5.28 -6.80 7.41
CA THR A 98 5.58 -8.23 7.21
C THR A 98 6.70 -8.76 8.13
N GLN A 99 7.79 -8.01 8.27
CA GLN A 99 9.02 -8.47 8.96
C GLN A 99 9.12 -7.98 10.42
N GLY A 100 8.18 -7.14 10.86
CA GLY A 100 8.09 -6.65 12.24
C GLY A 100 9.04 -5.51 12.59
N LYS A 101 9.90 -5.05 11.66
CA LYS A 101 10.81 -3.91 11.86
C LYS A 101 10.78 -2.94 10.65
N PRO A 102 10.56 -1.63 10.88
CA PRO A 102 10.73 -0.61 9.85
C PRO A 102 12.14 -0.57 9.28
N LYS A 103 12.26 -0.40 7.96
CA LYS A 103 13.53 -0.09 7.29
C LYS A 103 13.77 1.42 7.36
N LEU A 104 15.01 1.82 7.67
CA LEU A 104 15.47 3.20 7.45
C LEU A 104 15.86 3.36 5.98
N LEU A 105 15.41 4.44 5.35
CA LEU A 105 15.67 4.76 3.96
C LEU A 105 16.04 6.24 3.84
N PRO A 106 17.12 6.61 3.14
CA PRO A 106 17.43 8.01 2.83
C PRO A 106 16.26 8.70 2.13
N PHE A 107 15.92 9.92 2.55
CA PHE A 107 14.93 10.75 1.87
C PHE A 107 15.56 12.06 1.38
N THR A 108 15.39 12.34 0.09
CA THR A 108 16.00 13.49 -0.59
C THR A 108 14.96 14.33 -1.33
N ASP A 109 15.34 15.56 -1.70
CA ASP A 109 14.48 16.48 -2.43
C ASP A 109 14.07 15.90 -3.82
N GLU A 110 14.89 15.04 -4.41
CA GLU A 110 14.59 14.36 -5.70
C GLU A 110 13.43 13.37 -5.57
N LEU A 111 13.27 12.71 -4.42
CA LEU A 111 12.12 11.85 -4.16
C LEU A 111 10.83 12.67 -4.08
N VAL A 112 10.88 13.89 -3.50
CA VAL A 112 9.75 14.81 -3.49
C VAL A 112 9.40 15.24 -4.91
N GLN A 113 10.39 15.63 -5.71
CA GLN A 113 10.20 16.04 -7.11
C GLN A 113 9.55 14.92 -7.95
N SER A 114 10.08 13.69 -7.83
CA SER A 114 9.54 12.52 -8.51
C SER A 114 8.09 12.22 -8.08
N THR A 115 7.79 12.39 -6.78
CA THR A 115 6.42 12.25 -6.25
C THR A 115 5.48 13.28 -6.89
N MET A 116 5.89 14.55 -6.98
CA MET A 116 5.07 15.59 -7.60
C MET A 116 4.86 15.35 -9.09
N GLN A 117 5.86 14.84 -9.80
CA GLN A 117 5.74 14.48 -11.21
C GLN A 117 4.72 13.35 -11.42
N ILE A 118 4.78 12.29 -10.61
CA ILE A 118 3.80 11.19 -10.64
C ILE A 118 2.39 11.72 -10.40
N TYR A 119 2.19 12.51 -9.33
CA TYR A 119 0.86 13.04 -9.00
C TYR A 119 0.29 13.94 -10.10
N ARG A 120 1.12 14.77 -10.73
CA ARG A 120 0.71 15.60 -11.86
C ARG A 120 0.35 14.77 -13.09
N THR A 121 1.17 13.78 -13.42
CA THR A 121 0.96 12.87 -14.57
C THR A 121 -0.33 12.09 -14.38
N SER A 122 -0.46 11.39 -13.26
CA SER A 122 -1.65 10.61 -12.88
C SER A 122 -2.90 11.46 -12.87
N PHE A 123 -2.85 12.67 -12.29
CA PHE A 123 -3.98 13.58 -12.31
C PHE A 123 -4.34 14.01 -13.73
N ALA A 124 -3.37 14.28 -14.60
CA ALA A 124 -3.65 14.71 -15.96
C ALA A 124 -4.43 13.66 -16.76
N PHE A 125 -4.00 12.39 -16.70
CA PHE A 125 -4.71 11.27 -17.33
C PHE A 125 -6.07 11.02 -16.68
N ARG A 126 -6.13 10.98 -15.34
CA ARG A 126 -7.39 10.83 -14.61
C ARG A 126 -8.40 11.91 -14.94
N ASN A 127 -7.99 13.17 -14.94
CA ASN A 127 -8.86 14.30 -15.18
C ASN A 127 -9.27 14.43 -16.65
N ARG A 128 -8.52 13.84 -17.58
CA ARG A 128 -8.93 13.72 -18.99
C ARG A 128 -10.16 12.80 -19.12
N GLU A 129 -10.16 11.66 -18.43
CA GLU A 129 -11.25 10.67 -18.50
C GLU A 129 -12.40 10.99 -17.53
N TYR A 130 -12.09 11.47 -16.33
CA TYR A 130 -13.03 11.83 -15.27
C TYR A 130 -12.80 13.27 -14.79
N PRO A 131 -13.22 14.28 -15.56
CA PRO A 131 -13.01 15.68 -15.21
C PRO A 131 -13.64 16.06 -13.88
N ILE A 132 -12.85 16.65 -12.98
CA ILE A 132 -13.33 17.24 -11.75
C ILE A 132 -13.52 18.75 -11.91
N GLY A 133 -14.51 19.30 -11.19
CA GLY A 133 -14.73 20.74 -11.12
C GLY A 133 -13.83 21.43 -10.09
N ASN A 134 -13.97 22.75 -9.98
CA ASN A 134 -13.41 23.47 -8.83
C ASN A 134 -14.14 23.02 -7.56
N GLY A 135 -13.46 22.27 -6.71
CA GLY A 135 -14.00 21.77 -5.46
C GLY A 135 -12.90 21.25 -4.54
N LYS A 136 -13.28 20.37 -3.63
CA LYS A 136 -12.41 19.77 -2.62
C LYS A 136 -12.32 18.26 -2.79
N ALA A 137 -11.39 17.65 -2.08
CA ALA A 137 -11.24 16.21 -1.96
C ALA A 137 -11.46 15.80 -0.50
N LEU A 138 -12.27 14.77 -0.28
CA LEU A 138 -12.34 14.11 1.02
C LEU A 138 -11.15 13.15 1.12
N GLN A 139 -10.09 13.58 1.81
CA GLN A 139 -8.86 12.80 1.92
C GLN A 139 -8.67 12.30 3.34
N PHE A 140 -8.60 10.98 3.49
CA PHE A 140 -8.18 10.32 4.73
C PHE A 140 -6.66 10.15 4.71
N ILE A 141 -5.95 11.26 4.91
CA ILE A 141 -4.49 11.33 4.94
C ILE A 141 -4.00 11.71 6.34
N TYR A 142 -3.01 10.96 6.80
CA TYR A 142 -2.49 11.04 8.16
C TYR A 142 -0.97 11.12 8.14
N SER A 143 -0.43 11.96 9.01
CA SER A 143 1.01 11.98 9.29
C SER A 143 1.38 11.06 10.45
N SER A 144 2.55 10.45 10.39
CA SER A 144 3.14 9.68 11.49
C SER A 144 3.85 10.60 12.48
N LYS A 145 4.16 10.04 13.65
CA LYS A 145 5.10 10.64 14.60
C LYS A 145 6.46 10.91 13.91
N GLN A 146 7.12 11.98 14.32
CA GLN A 146 8.48 12.31 13.90
C GLN A 146 9.43 11.97 15.05
N VAL A 147 10.49 11.22 14.76
CA VAL A 147 11.51 10.82 15.72
C VAL A 147 12.85 11.38 15.26
N GLN A 148 13.73 11.78 16.17
CA GLN A 148 15.10 12.15 15.82
C GLN A 148 16.01 10.93 15.89
N THR A 149 16.83 10.76 14.86
CA THR A 149 17.92 9.77 14.89
C THR A 149 19.05 10.25 15.83
N LYS A 150 20.01 9.37 16.13
CA LYS A 150 21.17 9.74 16.95
C LYS A 150 21.99 10.88 16.35
N GLY A 151 22.03 10.97 15.02
CA GLY A 151 22.66 12.04 14.26
C GLY A 151 21.83 13.32 14.13
N GLY A 152 20.63 13.38 14.72
CA GLY A 152 19.75 14.55 14.65
C GLY A 152 18.89 14.66 13.39
N LEU A 153 18.91 13.67 12.48
CA LEU A 153 18.02 13.63 11.33
C LEU A 153 16.59 13.31 11.78
N ILE A 154 15.60 13.89 11.10
CA ILE A 154 14.20 13.53 11.32
C ILE A 154 13.92 12.21 10.60
N ALA A 155 13.48 11.20 11.35
CA ALA A 155 12.96 9.94 10.86
C ALA A 155 11.44 9.91 10.98
N THR A 156 10.75 9.69 9.86
CA THR A 156 9.28 9.58 9.80
C THR A 156 8.87 8.82 8.55
N THR A 157 7.59 8.57 8.32
CA THR A 157 7.14 7.85 7.12
C THR A 157 7.32 8.69 5.84
N ALA A 158 7.53 8.04 4.68
CA ALA A 158 7.69 8.72 3.40
C ALA A 158 6.53 9.69 3.06
N THR A 159 5.29 9.30 3.38
CA THR A 159 4.10 10.15 3.20
C THR A 159 4.15 11.40 4.07
N THR A 160 4.60 11.27 5.33
CA THR A 160 4.74 12.42 6.23
C THR A 160 5.83 13.38 5.74
N ASN A 161 6.94 12.84 5.25
CA ASN A 161 7.99 13.65 4.64
C ASN A 161 7.43 14.47 3.47
N VAL A 162 6.63 13.86 2.58
CA VAL A 162 6.00 14.54 1.43
C VAL A 162 4.96 15.58 1.88
N TYR A 163 4.00 15.21 2.73
CA TYR A 163 2.87 16.08 3.11
C TYR A 163 3.32 17.38 3.81
N ARG A 164 4.45 17.34 4.52
CA ARG A 164 5.01 18.52 5.21
C ARG A 164 5.78 19.47 4.30
N THR A 165 5.95 19.15 3.01
CA THR A 165 6.66 20.03 2.08
C THR A 165 5.74 21.12 1.50
N GLU A 166 6.28 22.31 1.28
CA GLU A 166 5.57 23.37 0.55
C GLU A 166 5.28 22.97 -0.91
N GLN A 167 6.14 22.14 -1.51
CA GLN A 167 5.93 21.61 -2.86
C GLN A 167 4.66 20.77 -2.96
N PHE A 168 4.35 19.97 -1.94
CA PHE A 168 3.11 19.20 -1.87
C PHE A 168 1.89 20.12 -1.86
N LYS A 169 1.88 21.14 -0.98
CA LYS A 169 0.76 22.10 -0.88
C LYS A 169 0.50 22.83 -2.21
N CYS A 170 1.56 23.33 -2.85
CA CYS A 170 1.47 23.96 -4.16
C CYS A 170 0.95 22.99 -5.22
N THR A 171 1.48 21.77 -5.27
CA THR A 171 1.05 20.77 -6.26
C THR A 171 -0.41 20.37 -6.07
N MET A 172 -0.86 20.13 -4.84
CA MET A 172 -2.26 19.80 -4.56
C MET A 172 -3.22 20.92 -4.98
N LYS A 173 -2.79 22.18 -4.88
CA LYS A 173 -3.54 23.32 -5.40
C LYS A 173 -3.59 23.33 -6.94
N ASP A 174 -2.45 23.08 -7.59
CA ASP A 174 -2.34 23.03 -9.06
C ASP A 174 -3.24 21.93 -9.66
N ILE A 175 -3.28 20.76 -9.02
CA ILE A 175 -4.07 19.60 -9.47
C ILE A 175 -5.50 19.55 -8.89
N GLN A 176 -6.01 20.67 -8.36
CA GLN A 176 -7.37 20.78 -7.81
C GLN A 176 -7.73 19.70 -6.75
N SER A 177 -6.73 19.24 -6.00
CA SER A 177 -6.83 18.17 -5.00
C SER A 177 -6.75 18.74 -3.57
N GLN A 178 -7.42 19.87 -3.32
CA GLN A 178 -7.39 20.51 -2.01
C GLN A 178 -8.18 19.68 -1.00
N CYS A 179 -7.55 19.31 0.12
CA CYS A 179 -8.20 18.53 1.18
C CYS A 179 -9.31 19.35 1.87
N CYS A 180 -10.40 18.68 2.25
CA CYS A 180 -11.43 19.25 3.11
C CYS A 180 -10.93 19.60 4.52
N SER A 181 -9.91 18.86 4.98
CA SER A 181 -9.43 18.92 6.35
C SER A 181 -8.24 19.87 6.49
N PRO A 182 -8.18 20.63 7.59
CA PRO A 182 -7.06 21.51 7.87
C PRO A 182 -5.79 20.72 8.24
N ASP A 183 -4.64 21.37 8.13
CA ASP A 183 -3.32 20.79 8.44
C ASP A 183 -3.29 20.23 9.88
N GLU A 184 -3.93 20.87 10.86
CA GLU A 184 -3.98 20.39 12.25
C GLU A 184 -4.71 19.05 12.42
N VAL A 185 -5.60 18.69 11.48
CA VAL A 185 -6.24 17.38 11.43
C VAL A 185 -5.32 16.36 10.74
N ILE A 186 -4.74 16.72 9.61
CA ILE A 186 -3.82 15.84 8.84
C ILE A 186 -2.57 15.48 9.66
N PHE A 187 -2.03 16.47 10.37
CA PHE A 187 -0.84 16.36 11.22
C PHE A 187 -1.17 16.12 12.70
N GLY A 188 -2.43 15.76 13.00
CA GLY A 188 -2.89 15.43 14.34
C GLY A 188 -2.12 14.26 14.95
N SER A 189 -1.88 14.32 16.27
CA SER A 189 -1.16 13.26 17.00
C SER A 189 -2.02 12.03 17.30
N ASP A 190 -3.35 12.18 17.22
CA ASP A 190 -4.33 11.14 17.51
C ASP A 190 -5.10 10.81 16.23
N PHE A 191 -4.90 9.60 15.73
CA PHE A 191 -5.51 9.12 14.50
C PHE A 191 -7.04 9.03 14.59
N GLN A 192 -7.59 8.55 15.72
CA GLN A 192 -9.03 8.35 15.86
C GLN A 192 -9.77 9.70 15.88
N GLN A 193 -9.21 10.69 16.57
CA GLN A 193 -9.74 12.06 16.55
C GLN A 193 -9.59 12.69 15.15
N SER A 194 -8.45 12.47 14.49
CA SER A 194 -8.23 12.97 13.13
C SER A 194 -9.23 12.37 12.14
N LEU A 195 -9.52 11.07 12.23
CA LEU A 195 -10.51 10.39 11.39
C LEU A 195 -11.91 10.98 11.58
N TYR A 196 -12.35 11.17 12.83
CA TYR A 196 -13.62 11.82 13.11
C TYR A 196 -13.68 13.22 12.48
N CYS A 197 -12.61 14.02 12.62
CA CYS A 197 -12.53 15.34 12.03
C CYS A 197 -12.47 15.31 10.48
N HIS A 198 -11.82 14.32 9.86
CA HIS A 198 -11.86 14.15 8.41
C HIS A 198 -13.27 13.91 7.90
N LEU A 199 -14.02 13.00 8.54
CA LEU A 199 -15.43 12.74 8.21
C LEU A 199 -16.26 14.02 8.38
N LEU A 200 -16.11 14.72 9.50
CA LEU A 200 -16.83 15.96 9.77
C LEU A 200 -16.54 17.05 8.74
N CYS A 201 -15.27 17.30 8.42
CA CYS A 201 -14.88 18.25 7.38
C CYS A 201 -15.43 17.83 6.00
N GLY A 202 -15.45 16.54 5.69
CA GLY A 202 -16.05 16.01 4.47
C GLY A 202 -17.54 16.32 4.37
N LEU A 203 -18.30 16.18 5.47
CA LEU A 203 -19.72 16.50 5.50
C LEU A 203 -20.01 18.00 5.39
N ILE A 204 -19.21 18.84 6.07
CA ILE A 204 -19.30 20.31 6.00
C ILE A 204 -19.17 20.78 4.54
N TYR A 205 -18.27 20.16 3.78
CA TYR A 205 -18.02 20.47 2.37
C TYR A 205 -18.70 19.48 1.41
N SER A 206 -19.79 18.84 1.82
CA SER A 206 -20.42 17.73 1.08
C SER A 206 -20.70 18.02 -0.39
N ASP A 207 -21.16 19.24 -0.71
CA ASP A 207 -21.43 19.67 -2.08
C ASP A 207 -20.16 20.03 -2.88
N GLU A 208 -19.04 20.30 -2.24
CA GLU A 208 -17.78 20.66 -2.90
C GLU A 208 -16.90 19.43 -3.23
N VAL A 209 -17.12 18.30 -2.56
CA VAL A 209 -16.29 17.10 -2.71
C VAL A 209 -16.41 16.51 -4.13
N GLN A 210 -15.28 16.45 -4.83
CA GLN A 210 -15.16 15.89 -6.18
C GLN A 210 -14.68 14.44 -6.19
N PHE A 211 -14.03 13.97 -5.13
CA PHE A 211 -13.62 12.56 -4.99
C PHE A 211 -13.24 12.24 -3.53
N VAL A 212 -13.27 10.95 -3.22
CA VAL A 212 -12.80 10.40 -1.94
C VAL A 212 -11.45 9.73 -2.14
N PHE A 213 -10.50 9.99 -1.25
CA PHE A 213 -9.14 9.47 -1.36
C PHE A 213 -8.57 8.98 -0.03
N SER A 214 -7.82 7.89 -0.08
CA SER A 214 -6.78 7.57 0.89
C SER A 214 -5.65 6.83 0.17
N THR A 215 -4.47 6.76 0.79
CA THR A 215 -3.35 6.01 0.22
C THR A 215 -3.72 4.54 -0.02
N PHE A 216 -4.47 3.92 0.88
CA PHE A 216 -4.85 2.50 0.80
C PHE A 216 -6.37 2.30 0.93
N ALA A 217 -6.92 1.33 0.18
CA ALA A 217 -8.34 0.96 0.23
C ALA A 217 -8.83 0.65 1.66
N HIS A 218 -7.99 -0.05 2.45
CA HIS A 218 -8.26 -0.35 3.86
C HIS A 218 -8.69 0.89 4.65
N SER A 219 -7.99 2.01 4.49
CA SER A 219 -8.25 3.24 5.25
C SER A 219 -9.60 3.86 4.89
N ILE A 220 -10.03 3.75 3.63
CA ILE A 220 -11.35 4.21 3.19
C ILE A 220 -12.43 3.33 3.81
N VAL A 221 -12.28 2.01 3.71
CA VAL A 221 -13.23 1.05 4.33
C VAL A 221 -13.29 1.26 5.84
N HIS A 222 -12.16 1.46 6.51
CA HIS A 222 -12.11 1.75 7.94
C HIS A 222 -12.82 3.06 8.28
N ALA A 223 -12.61 4.11 7.50
CA ALA A 223 -13.28 5.39 7.70
C ALA A 223 -14.80 5.27 7.59
N PHE A 224 -15.30 4.52 6.61
CA PHE A 224 -16.74 4.33 6.44
C PHE A 224 -17.34 3.36 7.46
N ARG A 225 -16.65 2.29 7.84
CA ARG A 225 -17.05 1.48 9.01
C ARG A 225 -17.17 2.35 10.26
N LYS A 226 -16.22 3.27 10.48
CA LYS A 226 -16.30 4.18 11.61
C LYS A 226 -17.43 5.18 11.49
N PHE A 227 -17.72 5.64 10.28
CA PHE A 227 -18.86 6.51 9.99
C PHE A 227 -20.19 5.85 10.40
N GLU A 228 -20.37 4.55 10.13
CA GLU A 228 -21.57 3.80 10.56
C GLU A 228 -21.83 3.91 12.07
N ASP A 229 -20.76 3.98 12.87
CA ASP A 229 -20.85 4.07 14.33
C ASP A 229 -21.12 5.49 14.85
N VAL A 230 -20.72 6.53 14.10
CA VAL A 230 -20.64 7.92 14.64
C VAL A 230 -21.40 8.96 13.84
N TRP A 231 -22.13 8.57 12.79
CA TRP A 231 -22.83 9.51 11.91
C TRP A 231 -23.86 10.39 12.65
N GLU A 232 -24.52 9.88 13.70
CA GLU A 232 -25.47 10.66 14.51
C GLU A 232 -24.75 11.76 15.30
N GLU A 233 -23.59 11.44 15.88
CA GLU A 233 -22.72 12.39 16.60
C GLU A 233 -22.22 13.47 15.64
N LEU A 234 -21.80 13.08 14.42
CA LEU A 234 -21.41 14.02 13.37
C LEU A 234 -22.55 14.96 12.95
N CYS A 235 -23.79 14.45 12.84
CA CYS A 235 -24.96 15.28 12.53
C CYS A 235 -25.24 16.29 13.65
N GLU A 236 -25.11 15.89 14.91
CA GLU A 236 -25.33 16.78 16.05
C GLU A 236 -24.26 17.89 16.13
N ASP A 237 -23.00 17.56 15.86
CA ASP A 237 -21.92 18.55 15.78
C ASP A 237 -22.18 19.61 14.69
N ILE A 238 -22.69 19.18 13.51
CA ILE A 238 -23.07 20.10 12.42
C ILE A 238 -24.30 20.92 12.80
N ARG A 239 -25.31 20.30 13.41
CA ARG A 239 -26.56 20.95 13.79
C ARG A 239 -26.31 22.07 14.80
N THR A 240 -25.57 21.77 15.85
CA THR A 240 -25.27 22.71 16.94
C THR A 240 -24.14 23.67 16.61
N GLY A 241 -23.27 23.31 15.66
CA GLY A 241 -22.02 24.02 15.39
C GLY A 241 -20.99 23.89 16.51
N VAL A 242 -21.16 22.92 17.42
CA VAL A 242 -20.28 22.68 18.55
C VAL A 242 -19.62 21.32 18.38
N LEU A 243 -18.29 21.31 18.31
CA LEU A 243 -17.53 20.06 18.16
C LEU A 243 -17.65 19.18 19.41
N SER A 244 -17.89 17.87 19.21
CA SER A 244 -17.96 16.86 20.25
C SER A 244 -16.80 16.92 21.25
N SER A 245 -17.08 16.59 22.51
CA SER A 245 -16.07 16.47 23.58
C SER A 245 -15.06 15.34 23.35
N ARG A 246 -15.34 14.44 22.40
CA ARG A 246 -14.39 13.43 21.91
C ARG A 246 -13.09 14.04 21.39
N ILE A 247 -13.18 15.22 20.78
CA ILE A 247 -12.00 15.92 20.25
C ILE A 247 -11.35 16.74 21.36
N THR A 248 -10.29 16.16 21.91
CA THR A 248 -9.52 16.67 23.04
C THR A 248 -8.23 17.36 22.62
N VAL A 249 -7.68 17.06 21.44
CA VAL A 249 -6.47 17.70 20.92
C VAL A 249 -6.73 19.19 20.67
N PRO A 250 -6.07 20.13 21.39
CA PRO A 250 -6.45 21.54 21.35
C PRO A 250 -6.28 22.22 19.98
N SER A 251 -5.20 21.91 19.25
CA SER A 251 -4.94 22.48 17.92
C SER A 251 -6.00 22.05 16.90
N MET A 252 -6.34 20.76 16.90
CA MET A 252 -7.37 20.17 16.05
C MET A 252 -8.75 20.75 16.37
N ARG A 253 -9.11 20.80 17.66
CA ARG A 253 -10.35 21.41 18.13
C ARG A 253 -10.45 22.87 17.69
N ALA A 254 -9.39 23.66 17.88
CA ALA A 254 -9.37 25.06 17.48
C ALA A 254 -9.48 25.25 15.95
N ALA A 255 -8.89 24.37 15.15
CA ALA A 255 -8.96 24.44 13.68
C ALA A 255 -10.37 24.06 13.17
N VAL A 256 -10.94 22.95 13.65
CA VAL A 256 -12.24 22.45 13.20
C VAL A 256 -13.39 23.34 13.70
N SER A 257 -13.31 23.87 14.92
CA SER A 257 -14.32 24.80 15.43
C SER A 257 -14.41 26.11 14.62
N LYS A 258 -13.37 26.49 13.86
CA LYS A 258 -13.45 27.64 12.93
C LYS A 258 -14.23 27.33 11.67
N LEU A 259 -14.32 26.05 11.29
CA LEU A 259 -15.05 25.57 10.12
C LEU A 259 -16.52 25.32 10.44
N LEU A 260 -16.82 24.87 11.66
CA LEU A 260 -18.18 24.60 12.12
C LEU A 260 -18.99 25.89 12.26
N ARG A 261 -20.22 25.84 11.72
CA ARG A 261 -21.27 26.82 11.94
C ARG A 261 -22.58 26.05 12.16
N PRO A 262 -23.47 26.48 13.06
CA PRO A 262 -24.74 25.80 13.26
C PRO A 262 -25.52 25.71 11.94
N SER A 263 -25.76 24.48 11.47
CA SER A 263 -26.47 24.23 10.21
C SER A 263 -27.47 23.07 10.38
N PRO A 264 -28.66 23.34 10.94
CA PRO A 264 -29.70 22.33 11.08
C PRO A 264 -30.12 21.71 9.74
N ASP A 265 -30.23 22.52 8.68
CA ASP A 265 -30.65 22.05 7.35
C ASP A 265 -29.68 21.01 6.77
N LEU A 266 -28.37 21.24 6.89
CA LEU A 266 -27.35 20.27 6.44
C LEU A 266 -27.41 18.99 7.29
N ALA A 267 -27.51 19.13 8.61
CA ALA A 267 -27.61 18.00 9.51
C ALA A 267 -28.85 17.14 9.23
N ASP A 268 -30.02 17.76 9.02
CA ASP A 268 -31.26 17.07 8.71
C ASP A 268 -31.20 16.40 7.33
N SER A 269 -30.56 17.04 6.34
CA SER A 269 -30.31 16.45 5.03
C SER A 269 -29.45 15.18 5.15
N ILE A 270 -28.33 15.24 5.87
CA ILE A 270 -27.45 14.08 6.11
C ILE A 270 -28.19 13.00 6.88
N TYR A 271 -28.94 13.37 7.93
CA TYR A 271 -29.69 12.42 8.75
C TYR A 271 -30.74 11.65 7.93
N ASN A 272 -31.49 12.38 7.09
CA ASN A 272 -32.48 11.78 6.19
C ASN A 272 -31.83 10.89 5.13
N LYS A 273 -30.63 11.24 4.64
CA LYS A 273 -29.87 10.40 3.72
C LYS A 273 -29.45 9.09 4.39
N CYS A 274 -28.78 9.19 5.55
CA CYS A 274 -28.29 8.03 6.30
C CYS A 274 -29.41 7.05 6.69
N THR A 275 -30.56 7.55 7.16
CA THR A 275 -31.71 6.71 7.57
C THR A 275 -32.38 5.97 6.41
N ARG A 276 -32.26 6.45 5.17
CA ARG A 276 -32.78 5.79 3.97
C ARG A 276 -31.86 4.71 3.41
N LEU A 277 -30.57 4.73 3.76
CA LEU A 277 -29.62 3.76 3.26
C LEU A 277 -29.88 2.39 3.89
N SER A 278 -29.94 1.36 3.04
CA SER A 278 -29.97 -0.03 3.51
C SER A 278 -28.54 -0.56 3.59
N ASN A 279 -28.11 -0.95 4.79
CA ASN A 279 -26.78 -1.50 5.04
C ASN A 279 -25.64 -0.60 4.53
N TRP A 280 -25.82 0.73 4.45
CA TRP A 280 -24.79 1.68 3.99
C TRP A 280 -24.33 1.52 2.52
N TYR A 281 -25.08 0.79 1.70
CA TYR A 281 -24.75 0.66 0.28
C TYR A 281 -24.82 2.02 -0.42
N GLY A 282 -23.78 2.37 -1.17
CA GLY A 282 -23.71 3.63 -1.92
C GLY A 282 -23.62 4.90 -1.07
N VAL A 283 -23.26 4.78 0.22
CA VAL A 283 -23.16 5.90 1.17
C VAL A 283 -22.29 7.05 0.63
N ILE A 284 -21.21 6.73 -0.10
CA ILE A 284 -20.32 7.76 -0.65
C ILE A 284 -21.07 8.62 -1.67
N GLN A 285 -21.78 7.97 -2.59
CA GLN A 285 -22.53 8.66 -3.63
C GLN A 285 -23.71 9.46 -3.07
N GLU A 286 -24.39 8.96 -2.04
CA GLU A 286 -25.54 9.63 -1.43
C GLU A 286 -25.11 10.89 -0.65
N LEU A 287 -24.01 10.81 0.11
CA LEU A 287 -23.53 11.92 0.94
C LEU A 287 -22.73 12.96 0.15
N TRP A 288 -21.94 12.53 -0.85
CA TRP A 288 -21.12 13.39 -1.71
C TRP A 288 -21.54 13.22 -3.17
N PRO A 289 -22.70 13.80 -3.58
CA PRO A 289 -23.29 13.54 -4.90
C PRO A 289 -22.46 14.04 -6.08
N ASN A 290 -21.50 14.95 -5.83
CA ASN A 290 -20.59 15.48 -6.85
C ASN A 290 -19.30 14.66 -6.98
N ALA A 291 -19.09 13.64 -6.14
CA ALA A 291 -17.94 12.77 -6.24
C ALA A 291 -17.93 12.03 -7.60
N LYS A 292 -16.77 12.01 -8.27
CA LYS A 292 -16.59 11.37 -9.58
C LYS A 292 -16.01 9.97 -9.49
N TYR A 293 -15.21 9.72 -8.46
CA TYR A 293 -14.52 8.45 -8.26
C TYR A 293 -14.06 8.30 -6.80
N VAL A 294 -13.71 7.06 -6.44
CA VAL A 294 -12.96 6.74 -5.21
C VAL A 294 -11.54 6.36 -5.62
N TYR A 295 -10.54 7.00 -5.02
CA TYR A 295 -9.14 6.92 -5.42
C TYR A 295 -8.26 6.38 -4.29
N GLY A 296 -7.31 5.50 -4.62
CA GLY A 296 -6.35 4.96 -3.65
C GLY A 296 -5.64 3.72 -4.17
N ILE A 297 -4.65 3.18 -3.46
CA ILE A 297 -4.03 1.91 -3.83
C ILE A 297 -5.00 0.77 -3.49
N MET A 298 -5.35 -0.03 -4.50
CA MET A 298 -6.36 -1.08 -4.41
C MET A 298 -5.87 -2.47 -4.90
N THR A 299 -4.60 -2.58 -5.27
CA THR A 299 -3.98 -3.81 -5.78
C THR A 299 -3.28 -4.60 -4.68
N GLY A 300 -2.98 -5.87 -4.94
CA GLY A 300 -2.20 -6.73 -4.04
C GLY A 300 -2.93 -6.95 -2.72
N SER A 301 -2.27 -6.70 -1.58
CA SER A 301 -2.85 -6.89 -0.25
C SER A 301 -4.11 -6.04 0.04
N MET A 302 -4.47 -5.12 -0.85
CA MET A 302 -5.65 -4.27 -0.75
C MET A 302 -6.90 -4.84 -1.45
N GLU A 303 -6.72 -5.82 -2.33
CA GLU A 303 -7.82 -6.45 -3.08
C GLU A 303 -8.95 -7.00 -2.18
N PRO A 304 -8.69 -7.58 -0.99
CA PRO A 304 -9.77 -8.06 -0.11
C PRO A 304 -10.76 -6.97 0.31
N TYR A 305 -10.36 -5.70 0.28
CA TYR A 305 -11.21 -4.57 0.65
C TYR A 305 -12.10 -4.08 -0.50
N LEU A 306 -11.87 -4.52 -1.74
CA LEU A 306 -12.58 -4.05 -2.93
C LEU A 306 -14.09 -4.29 -2.84
N ASN A 307 -14.52 -5.46 -2.34
CA ASN A 307 -15.94 -5.77 -2.21
C ASN A 307 -16.66 -4.78 -1.28
N LYS A 308 -16.08 -4.54 -0.09
CA LYS A 308 -16.66 -3.56 0.85
C LYS A 308 -16.53 -2.12 0.35
N LEU A 309 -15.47 -1.81 -0.38
CA LEU A 309 -15.29 -0.49 -0.97
C LEU A 309 -16.31 -0.22 -2.09
N ARG A 310 -16.58 -1.19 -2.97
CA ARG A 310 -17.66 -1.15 -3.98
C ARG A 310 -19.01 -0.97 -3.33
N HIS A 311 -19.24 -1.68 -2.24
CA HIS A 311 -20.47 -1.55 -1.44
C HIS A 311 -20.67 -0.10 -0.97
N TYR A 312 -19.66 0.56 -0.39
CA TYR A 312 -19.77 1.97 0.02
C TYR A 312 -19.82 2.96 -1.16
N ALA A 313 -19.08 2.67 -2.24
CA ALA A 313 -18.98 3.52 -3.42
C ALA A 313 -20.26 3.50 -4.27
N GLY A 314 -21.05 2.41 -4.22
CA GLY A 314 -22.24 2.23 -5.04
C GLY A 314 -21.86 2.14 -6.52
N SER A 315 -22.29 3.11 -7.32
CA SER A 315 -21.98 3.15 -8.76
C SER A 315 -20.71 3.94 -9.11
N LEU A 316 -20.04 4.56 -8.13
CA LEU A 316 -18.82 5.33 -8.38
C LEU A 316 -17.67 4.41 -8.82
N PRO A 317 -16.89 4.80 -9.84
CA PRO A 317 -15.72 4.04 -10.25
C PRO A 317 -14.66 4.02 -9.15
N LEU A 318 -14.10 2.83 -8.95
CA LEU A 318 -12.94 2.61 -8.09
C LEU A 318 -11.67 2.71 -8.92
N MET A 319 -10.79 3.63 -8.56
CA MET A 319 -9.62 3.96 -9.36
C MET A 319 -8.34 3.73 -8.56
N SER A 320 -7.54 2.78 -9.03
CA SER A 320 -6.24 2.48 -8.42
C SER A 320 -5.27 3.66 -8.61
N ALA A 321 -4.63 4.05 -7.51
CA ALA A 321 -3.56 5.03 -7.49
C ALA A 321 -2.24 4.46 -8.02
N ASP A 322 -1.28 5.36 -8.22
CA ASP A 322 0.02 5.09 -8.84
C ASP A 322 0.88 4.09 -8.06
N TYR A 323 1.89 3.52 -8.74
CA TYR A 323 2.76 2.50 -8.18
C TYR A 323 4.09 3.08 -7.68
N GLY A 324 4.33 2.91 -6.38
CA GLY A 324 5.58 3.28 -5.72
C GLY A 324 5.72 2.67 -4.33
N SER A 325 6.85 2.96 -3.69
CA SER A 325 7.20 2.49 -2.36
C SER A 325 7.86 3.60 -1.53
N SER A 326 8.30 3.27 -0.30
CA SER A 326 9.07 4.22 0.51
C SER A 326 10.48 4.47 -0.05
N GLU A 327 10.98 3.52 -0.83
CA GLU A 327 12.26 3.57 -1.53
C GLU A 327 12.21 4.47 -2.78
N GLY A 328 11.05 4.58 -3.44
CA GLY A 328 10.85 5.46 -4.60
C GLY A 328 9.58 5.15 -5.40
N TRP A 329 9.21 6.06 -6.31
CA TRP A 329 8.13 5.84 -7.28
C TRP A 329 8.62 5.08 -8.51
N ILE A 330 7.70 4.39 -9.19
CA ILE A 330 8.00 3.55 -10.36
C ILE A 330 7.13 3.97 -11.55
N GLY A 331 5.81 3.95 -11.40
CA GLY A 331 4.90 4.19 -12.52
C GLY A 331 3.60 4.86 -12.13
N ALA A 332 2.97 5.53 -13.10
CA ALA A 332 1.68 6.18 -12.95
C ALA A 332 0.57 5.34 -13.59
N ASN A 333 -0.64 5.41 -13.02
CA ASN A 333 -1.82 4.88 -13.69
C ASN A 333 -2.27 5.85 -14.79
N VAL A 334 -1.96 5.53 -16.05
CA VAL A 334 -2.35 6.32 -17.23
C VAL A 334 -3.64 5.82 -17.90
N ASN A 335 -4.20 4.71 -17.38
CA ASN A 335 -5.43 4.08 -17.85
C ASN A 335 -6.48 4.06 -16.72
N PRO A 336 -6.97 5.23 -16.27
CA PRO A 336 -7.82 5.37 -15.07
C PRO A 336 -9.18 4.67 -15.18
N SER A 337 -9.60 4.27 -16.39
CA SER A 337 -10.86 3.56 -16.65
C SER A 337 -10.78 2.05 -16.41
N LEU A 338 -9.57 1.50 -16.24
CA LEU A 338 -9.40 0.08 -15.93
C LEU A 338 -9.84 -0.21 -14.49
N PRO A 339 -10.58 -1.32 -14.26
CA PRO A 339 -10.93 -1.73 -12.91
C PRO A 339 -9.67 -2.09 -12.10
N PRO A 340 -9.74 -2.01 -10.76
CA PRO A 340 -8.61 -2.29 -9.89
C PRO A 340 -7.90 -3.63 -10.14
N GLU A 341 -8.64 -4.67 -10.53
CA GLU A 341 -8.12 -6.02 -10.80
C GLU A 341 -7.25 -6.12 -12.06
N SER A 342 -7.43 -5.19 -13.01
CA SER A 342 -6.70 -5.17 -14.28
C SER A 342 -5.87 -3.91 -14.47
N VAL A 343 -5.69 -3.11 -13.43
CA VAL A 343 -4.92 -1.86 -13.52
C VAL A 343 -3.48 -2.17 -13.92
N THR A 344 -2.93 -1.27 -14.74
CA THR A 344 -1.53 -1.27 -15.13
C THR A 344 -0.90 0.08 -14.79
N PHE A 345 0.41 0.08 -14.60
CA PHE A 345 1.19 1.27 -14.25
C PHE A 345 2.28 1.48 -15.29
N ALA A 346 2.21 2.57 -16.04
CA ALA A 346 3.23 2.92 -17.00
C ALA A 346 4.44 3.51 -16.27
N VAL A 347 5.62 2.93 -16.47
CA VAL A 347 6.86 3.37 -15.80
C VAL A 347 7.26 4.75 -16.29
N LEU A 348 7.63 5.65 -15.37
CA LEU A 348 8.23 6.94 -15.73
C LEU A 348 9.75 6.74 -15.86
N PRO A 349 10.33 6.77 -17.05
CA PRO A 349 11.73 6.40 -17.24
C PRO A 349 12.73 7.43 -16.69
N ASN A 350 12.28 8.61 -16.25
CA ASN A 350 13.16 9.67 -15.78
C ASN A 350 13.37 9.72 -14.26
N ILE A 351 12.56 9.02 -13.46
CA ILE A 351 12.57 9.13 -12.00
C ILE A 351 13.56 8.19 -11.29
N GLY A 352 14.05 7.19 -12.03
CA GLY A 352 15.03 6.20 -11.58
C GLY A 352 15.49 5.34 -12.75
N TYR A 353 16.56 4.58 -12.57
CA TYR A 353 17.00 3.55 -13.51
C TYR A 353 16.50 2.19 -13.05
N PHE A 354 15.79 1.47 -13.91
CA PHE A 354 15.06 0.24 -13.61
C PHE A 354 15.64 -0.94 -14.37
N GLU A 355 15.84 -2.03 -13.64
CA GLU A 355 16.24 -3.33 -14.15
C GLU A 355 15.20 -4.37 -13.71
N PHE A 356 15.04 -5.41 -14.51
CA PHE A 356 14.03 -6.44 -14.32
C PHE A 356 14.72 -7.79 -14.32
N ILE A 357 14.66 -8.49 -13.20
CA ILE A 357 15.22 -9.83 -13.03
C ILE A 357 14.15 -10.81 -13.52
N PRO A 358 14.39 -11.56 -14.63
CA PRO A 358 13.42 -12.53 -15.12
C PRO A 358 13.15 -13.61 -14.08
N LEU A 359 11.88 -13.94 -13.88
CA LEU A 359 11.45 -14.96 -12.94
C LEU A 359 10.91 -16.16 -13.71
N GLU A 360 11.74 -17.17 -13.91
CA GLU A 360 11.31 -18.42 -14.53
C GLU A 360 10.87 -19.42 -13.46
N LYS A 361 9.70 -20.04 -13.67
CA LYS A 361 9.22 -21.13 -12.83
C LYS A 361 10.04 -22.39 -13.18
N PRO A 362 10.65 -23.08 -12.20
CA PRO A 362 11.43 -24.28 -12.50
C PRO A 362 10.54 -25.35 -13.14
N VAL A 363 10.98 -25.87 -14.28
CA VAL A 363 10.37 -27.00 -14.97
C VAL A 363 11.15 -28.27 -14.59
N GLY A 364 10.69 -28.99 -13.56
CA GLY A 364 11.25 -30.29 -13.17
C GLY A 364 11.91 -30.35 -11.78
N GLN A 365 12.07 -31.58 -11.28
CA GLN A 365 12.61 -31.94 -9.95
C GLN A 365 14.10 -31.60 -9.81
N GLU A 366 14.45 -30.38 -9.46
CA GLU A 366 15.75 -30.11 -8.82
C GLU A 366 15.51 -29.34 -7.52
N THR A 367 15.57 -30.11 -6.43
CA THR A 367 15.34 -29.66 -5.06
C THR A 367 16.69 -29.64 -4.37
N GLU A 368 17.27 -28.46 -4.14
CA GLU A 368 18.26 -28.29 -3.08
C GLU A 368 17.91 -27.09 -2.17
N ILE A 369 17.38 -27.49 -1.02
CA ILE A 369 17.41 -26.91 0.32
C ILE A 369 18.11 -25.54 0.44
N SER A 370 17.33 -24.46 0.37
CA SER A 370 17.61 -23.24 1.13
C SER A 370 16.31 -22.50 1.47
N LYS A 371 16.27 -21.96 2.68
CA LYS A 371 15.08 -21.51 3.43
C LYS A 371 14.31 -20.36 2.75
N ALA A 372 12.99 -20.47 2.75
CA ALA A 372 11.99 -19.39 2.78
C ALA A 372 12.17 -18.20 1.79
N THR A 373 12.43 -18.46 0.51
CA THR A 373 12.28 -17.46 -0.57
C THR A 373 11.81 -18.18 -1.83
N ILE A 374 10.97 -17.54 -2.65
CA ILE A 374 10.52 -18.13 -3.92
C ILE A 374 11.77 -18.51 -4.74
N HIS A 375 12.00 -19.81 -4.96
CA HIS A 375 12.97 -20.29 -5.94
C HIS A 375 12.39 -20.07 -7.33
N TYR A 376 12.69 -18.91 -7.90
CA TYR A 376 12.69 -18.67 -9.34
C TYR A 376 14.11 -18.97 -9.84
N ILE A 377 14.23 -19.51 -11.06
CA ILE A 377 15.51 -19.46 -11.75
C ILE A 377 15.70 -18.01 -12.17
N GLU A 378 16.61 -17.30 -11.50
CA GLU A 378 16.89 -15.90 -11.79
C GLU A 378 17.75 -15.79 -13.04
N GLY A 379 17.22 -15.11 -14.06
CA GLY A 379 18.00 -14.72 -15.23
C GLY A 379 18.87 -13.49 -14.95
N GLU A 380 19.74 -13.15 -15.92
CA GLU A 380 20.44 -11.87 -15.88
C GLU A 380 19.45 -10.70 -15.97
N PRO A 381 19.63 -9.61 -15.20
CA PRO A 381 18.71 -8.47 -15.22
C PRO A 381 18.70 -7.78 -16.58
N VAL A 382 17.49 -7.60 -17.12
CA VAL A 382 17.24 -6.88 -18.37
C VAL A 382 16.83 -5.43 -18.09
N GLY A 383 17.08 -4.53 -19.04
CA GLY A 383 16.67 -3.13 -18.95
C GLY A 383 15.17 -2.91 -19.15
N LEU A 384 14.70 -1.68 -18.86
CA LEU A 384 13.30 -1.29 -18.91
C LEU A 384 12.56 -1.67 -20.21
N THR A 385 13.21 -1.53 -21.36
CA THR A 385 12.60 -1.77 -22.68
C THR A 385 12.87 -3.17 -23.23
N GLU A 386 13.60 -4.00 -22.48
CA GLU A 386 14.00 -5.36 -22.89
C GLU A 386 13.07 -6.43 -22.29
N VAL A 387 12.09 -6.01 -21.48
CA VAL A 387 11.09 -6.89 -20.89
C VAL A 387 10.09 -7.39 -21.94
N GLU A 388 9.52 -8.57 -21.72
CA GLU A 388 8.59 -9.20 -22.65
C GLU A 388 7.17 -9.23 -22.08
N VAL A 389 6.18 -8.93 -22.92
CA VAL A 389 4.76 -8.97 -22.55
C VAL A 389 4.37 -10.35 -22.05
N GLY A 390 3.65 -10.39 -20.93
CA GLY A 390 3.19 -11.61 -20.28
C GLY A 390 4.20 -12.27 -19.34
N LYS A 391 5.48 -11.90 -19.40
CA LYS A 391 6.50 -12.42 -18.48
C LYS A 391 6.47 -11.71 -17.12
N GLU A 392 6.93 -12.43 -16.10
CA GLU A 392 7.01 -11.98 -14.72
C GLU A 392 8.47 -11.66 -14.36
N TYR A 393 8.67 -10.55 -13.64
CA TYR A 393 9.97 -10.03 -13.27
C TYR A 393 9.98 -9.55 -11.82
N GLU A 394 11.12 -9.66 -11.14
CA GLU A 394 11.38 -8.89 -9.93
C GLU A 394 12.03 -7.56 -10.33
N ILE A 395 11.51 -6.45 -9.82
CA ILE A 395 12.08 -5.14 -10.10
C ILE A 395 13.28 -4.84 -9.19
N ALA A 396 14.37 -4.42 -9.80
CA ALA A 396 15.50 -3.78 -9.14
C ALA A 396 15.61 -2.35 -9.65
N PHE A 397 15.94 -1.40 -8.77
CA PHE A 397 16.01 -0.01 -9.21
C PHE A 397 17.16 0.76 -8.57
N THR A 398 17.56 1.83 -9.27
CA THR A 398 18.62 2.75 -8.90
C THR A 398 18.06 4.17 -8.91
N ASN A 399 18.29 4.95 -7.86
CA ASN A 399 17.74 6.29 -7.74
C ASN A 399 18.75 7.33 -7.22
N PHE A 400 18.35 8.60 -7.25
CA PHE A 400 19.16 9.73 -6.78
C PHE A 400 19.45 9.71 -5.28
N ALA A 401 18.63 9.01 -4.49
CA ALA A 401 18.79 8.87 -3.04
C ALA A 401 19.88 7.87 -2.62
N GLY A 402 20.56 7.24 -3.59
CA GLY A 402 21.71 6.36 -3.33
C GLY A 402 21.33 4.91 -3.09
N LEU A 403 20.15 4.48 -3.55
CA LEU A 403 19.84 3.07 -3.74
C LEU A 403 20.36 2.69 -5.12
N TYR A 404 21.23 1.66 -5.21
CA TYR A 404 21.82 1.19 -6.47
C TYR A 404 21.51 -0.28 -6.65
N ARG A 405 20.95 -0.66 -7.80
CA ARG A 405 20.50 -2.02 -8.13
C ARG A 405 19.78 -2.68 -6.95
N TYR A 406 18.94 -1.89 -6.29
CA TYR A 406 18.24 -2.28 -5.07
C TYR A 406 17.04 -3.14 -5.43
N ARG A 407 17.04 -4.37 -4.93
CA ARG A 407 15.95 -5.34 -5.09
C ARG A 407 14.77 -4.91 -4.21
N LEU A 408 13.70 -4.45 -4.86
CA LEU A 408 12.48 -4.05 -4.15
C LEU A 408 11.75 -5.28 -3.58
N GLY A 409 11.89 -6.43 -4.26
CA GLY A 409 11.20 -7.67 -3.94
C GLY A 409 9.74 -7.69 -4.40
N ASP A 410 9.32 -6.74 -5.24
CA ASP A 410 8.01 -6.74 -5.89
C ASP A 410 8.09 -7.54 -7.20
N VAL A 411 7.12 -8.44 -7.41
CA VAL A 411 6.96 -9.24 -8.63
C VAL A 411 5.91 -8.58 -9.51
N LEU A 412 6.29 -8.31 -10.76
CA LEU A 412 5.51 -7.55 -11.72
C LEU A 412 5.36 -8.35 -13.01
N ARG A 413 4.17 -8.29 -13.60
CA ARG A 413 3.91 -8.82 -14.94
C ARG A 413 3.84 -7.68 -15.93
N VAL A 414 4.49 -7.83 -17.08
CA VAL A 414 4.38 -6.85 -18.17
C VAL A 414 3.05 -7.07 -18.88
N ALA A 415 2.12 -6.12 -18.74
CA ALA A 415 0.80 -6.21 -19.37
C ALA A 415 0.85 -5.74 -20.85
N GLY A 416 1.73 -4.80 -21.14
CA GLY A 416 1.86 -4.17 -22.46
C GLY A 416 2.89 -3.06 -22.43
N PHE A 417 2.79 -2.14 -23.39
CA PHE A 417 3.67 -0.98 -23.50
C PHE A 417 2.85 0.27 -23.83
N HIS A 418 3.17 1.38 -23.16
CA HIS A 418 2.75 2.72 -23.57
C HIS A 418 3.93 3.35 -24.31
N ASN A 419 3.80 3.56 -25.63
CA ASN A 419 4.93 3.85 -26.50
C ASN A 419 6.05 2.79 -26.33
N SER A 420 7.20 3.16 -25.79
CA SER A 420 8.32 2.26 -25.50
C SER A 420 8.50 1.93 -24.01
N THR A 421 7.71 2.54 -23.10
CA THR A 421 7.78 2.22 -21.67
C THR A 421 6.82 1.07 -21.34
N PRO A 422 7.21 0.08 -20.50
CA PRO A 422 6.32 -1.02 -20.15
C PRO A 422 5.20 -0.55 -19.22
N GLU A 423 4.04 -1.17 -19.40
CA GLU A 423 2.92 -1.11 -18.46
C GLU A 423 2.97 -2.33 -17.54
N LEU A 424 3.13 -2.07 -16.24
CA LEU A 424 3.36 -3.11 -15.24
C LEU A 424 2.09 -3.40 -14.46
N GLN A 425 1.78 -4.67 -14.28
CA GLN A 425 0.76 -5.15 -13.35
C GLN A 425 1.44 -5.72 -12.11
N PHE A 426 1.05 -5.21 -10.93
CA PHE A 426 1.54 -5.74 -9.66
C PHE A 426 0.96 -7.14 -9.41
N ILE A 427 1.82 -8.12 -9.13
CA ILE A 427 1.39 -9.50 -8.83
C ILE A 427 1.46 -9.74 -7.32
N CYS A 428 2.65 -9.66 -6.72
CA CYS A 428 2.85 -9.89 -5.30
C CYS A 428 4.20 -9.33 -4.82
N ARG A 429 4.49 -9.47 -3.53
CA ARG A 429 5.87 -9.38 -3.03
C ARG A 429 6.47 -10.76 -2.90
N ARG A 430 7.70 -10.93 -3.37
CA ARG A 430 8.44 -12.19 -3.34
C ARG A 430 8.61 -12.77 -1.93
N SER A 431 8.72 -11.92 -0.91
CA SER A 431 8.88 -12.35 0.49
C SER A 431 7.56 -12.71 1.20
N LEU A 432 6.42 -12.64 0.50
CA LEU A 432 5.07 -12.87 1.02
C LEU A 432 4.46 -14.12 0.38
N VAL A 433 4.88 -15.30 0.83
CA VAL A 433 4.37 -16.61 0.38
C VAL A 433 4.25 -17.55 1.59
N LEU A 434 3.14 -18.28 1.71
CA LEU A 434 3.06 -19.45 2.60
C LEU A 434 3.75 -20.63 1.94
N SER A 435 4.64 -21.28 2.69
CA SER A 435 5.38 -22.43 2.23
C SER A 435 5.84 -23.25 3.44
N ILE A 436 5.65 -24.58 3.40
CA ILE A 436 6.18 -25.52 4.39
C ILE A 436 7.16 -26.49 3.75
N ASN A 437 6.82 -27.00 2.57
CA ASN A 437 7.57 -27.96 1.79
C ASN A 437 7.87 -27.40 0.39
N ILE A 438 7.29 -27.99 -0.66
CA ILE A 438 7.42 -27.52 -2.05
C ILE A 438 6.33 -26.52 -2.44
N ASP A 439 5.31 -26.38 -1.60
CA ASP A 439 4.16 -25.50 -1.77
C ASP A 439 4.55 -24.03 -1.73
N LYS A 440 3.92 -23.21 -2.57
CA LYS A 440 4.19 -21.77 -2.66
C LYS A 440 2.90 -21.00 -2.92
N ASN A 441 2.17 -20.67 -1.85
CA ASN A 441 0.91 -19.92 -1.95
C ASN A 441 1.12 -18.42 -1.71
N THR A 442 0.74 -17.60 -2.69
CA THR A 442 0.86 -16.13 -2.65
C THR A 442 -0.26 -15.47 -1.83
N GLU A 443 -0.18 -14.16 -1.58
CA GLU A 443 -1.27 -13.40 -0.95
C GLU A 443 -2.59 -13.54 -1.73
N LYS A 444 -2.49 -13.65 -3.06
CA LYS A 444 -3.65 -13.84 -3.94
C LYS A 444 -4.27 -15.21 -3.77
N ASP A 445 -3.46 -16.27 -3.64
CA ASP A 445 -3.98 -17.63 -3.42
C ASP A 445 -4.71 -17.71 -2.08
N LEU A 446 -4.15 -17.11 -1.03
CA LEU A 446 -4.83 -17.00 0.27
C LEU A 446 -6.14 -16.23 0.15
N GLN A 447 -6.15 -15.09 -0.56
CA GLN A 447 -7.37 -14.31 -0.75
C GLN A 447 -8.45 -15.11 -1.47
N LEU A 448 -8.12 -15.77 -2.59
CA LEU A 448 -9.06 -16.59 -3.34
C LEU A 448 -9.62 -17.74 -2.49
N ALA A 449 -8.78 -18.36 -1.66
CA ALA A 449 -9.22 -19.39 -0.72
C ALA A 449 -10.20 -18.84 0.33
N VAL A 450 -9.92 -17.65 0.88
CA VAL A 450 -10.82 -16.98 1.82
C VAL A 450 -12.12 -16.57 1.15
N GLU A 451 -12.08 -16.03 -0.06
CA GLU A 451 -13.28 -15.64 -0.82
C GLU A 451 -14.18 -16.83 -1.12
N GLU A 452 -13.61 -17.98 -1.51
CA GLU A 452 -14.38 -19.19 -1.78
C GLU A 452 -15.03 -19.74 -0.51
N ALA A 453 -14.28 -19.83 0.60
CA ALA A 453 -14.82 -20.31 1.87
C ALA A 453 -15.83 -19.34 2.48
N ALA A 454 -15.65 -18.02 2.30
CA ALA A 454 -16.58 -17.00 2.81
C ALA A 454 -17.96 -17.04 2.12
N LYS A 455 -18.09 -17.66 0.94
CA LYS A 455 -19.41 -17.88 0.31
C LYS A 455 -20.33 -18.76 1.18
N LEU A 456 -19.76 -19.66 1.98
CA LEU A 456 -20.52 -20.50 2.91
C LEU A 456 -21.08 -19.68 4.08
N LEU A 457 -20.35 -18.65 4.53
CA LEU A 457 -20.81 -17.72 5.57
C LEU A 457 -21.93 -16.79 5.10
N ALA A 458 -21.98 -16.49 3.80
CA ALA A 458 -22.99 -15.60 3.23
C ALA A 458 -24.43 -16.12 3.46
N VAL A 459 -24.61 -17.44 3.55
CA VAL A 459 -25.91 -18.08 3.86
C VAL A 459 -26.42 -17.66 5.24
N GLU A 460 -25.52 -17.47 6.21
CA GLU A 460 -25.83 -17.02 7.57
C GLU A 460 -25.79 -15.49 7.73
N LYS A 461 -25.63 -14.73 6.63
CA LYS A 461 -25.43 -13.27 6.62
C LYS A 461 -24.22 -12.83 7.43
N LEU A 462 -23.19 -13.68 7.47
CA LEU A 462 -21.92 -13.38 8.10
C LEU A 462 -20.90 -12.95 7.05
N GLU A 463 -20.00 -12.05 7.46
CA GLU A 463 -18.93 -11.53 6.61
C GLU A 463 -17.59 -11.73 7.34
N VAL A 464 -16.56 -12.11 6.60
CA VAL A 464 -15.17 -12.02 7.10
C VAL A 464 -14.78 -10.54 7.09
N VAL A 465 -14.58 -9.97 8.28
CA VAL A 465 -14.23 -8.56 8.49
C VAL A 465 -12.80 -8.27 8.05
N ASP A 466 -11.87 -9.16 8.44
CA ASP A 466 -10.48 -9.20 8.01
C ASP A 466 -9.88 -10.60 8.32
N PHE A 467 -8.71 -10.88 7.75
CA PHE A 467 -8.02 -12.17 7.92
C PHE A 467 -6.49 -12.05 7.83
N THR A 468 -5.79 -13.04 8.34
CA THR A 468 -4.35 -13.21 8.14
C THR A 468 -3.98 -14.68 8.24
N SER A 469 -2.73 -15.05 7.99
CA SER A 469 -2.26 -16.41 8.15
C SER A 469 -0.84 -16.49 8.68
N HIS A 470 -0.51 -17.70 9.14
CA HIS A 470 0.77 -18.07 9.71
C HIS A 470 1.12 -19.50 9.28
N VAL A 471 2.42 -19.78 9.25
CA VAL A 471 2.92 -21.16 9.11
C VAL A 471 3.39 -21.63 10.47
N ASP A 472 2.64 -22.56 11.06
CA ASP A 472 3.02 -23.20 12.31
C ASP A 472 3.90 -24.42 12.02
N THR A 473 5.14 -24.37 12.50
CA THR A 473 6.11 -25.46 12.41
C THR A 473 6.45 -26.03 13.79
N SER A 474 5.62 -25.75 14.81
CA SER A 474 5.77 -26.33 16.15
C SER A 474 5.31 -27.78 16.20
N MET A 475 4.43 -28.18 15.29
CA MET A 475 3.99 -29.56 15.05
C MET A 475 4.69 -30.17 13.84
N GLU A 476 4.77 -31.50 13.79
CA GLU A 476 5.32 -32.24 12.66
C GLU A 476 4.26 -33.25 12.14
N PRO A 477 3.80 -33.13 10.89
CA PRO A 477 4.14 -32.09 9.91
C PRO A 477 3.59 -30.71 10.32
N GLY A 478 4.29 -29.64 9.95
CA GLY A 478 3.79 -28.27 10.13
C GLY A 478 2.54 -28.01 9.28
N HIS A 479 1.77 -26.98 9.61
CA HIS A 479 0.50 -26.67 8.94
C HIS A 479 0.27 -25.18 8.77
N TYR A 480 -0.69 -24.84 7.90
CA TYR A 480 -1.15 -23.47 7.71
C TYR A 480 -2.19 -23.13 8.77
N VAL A 481 -2.06 -21.95 9.37
CA VAL A 481 -3.04 -21.38 10.29
C VAL A 481 -3.63 -20.13 9.66
N ILE A 482 -4.95 -20.09 9.48
CA ILE A 482 -5.68 -18.93 8.96
C ILE A 482 -6.52 -18.34 10.08
N PHE A 483 -6.35 -17.05 10.35
CA PHE A 483 -7.11 -16.32 11.36
C PHE A 483 -8.20 -15.48 10.71
N TRP A 484 -9.45 -15.64 11.14
CA TRP A 484 -10.61 -14.85 10.67
C TRP A 484 -11.22 -14.03 11.79
N GLU A 485 -11.44 -12.74 11.54
CA GLU A 485 -12.36 -11.92 12.35
C GLU A 485 -13.69 -11.84 11.61
N LEU A 486 -14.78 -12.24 12.26
CA LEU A 486 -16.13 -12.26 11.67
C LEU A 486 -16.95 -11.03 12.07
N SER A 487 -17.99 -10.72 11.29
CA SER A 487 -18.89 -9.59 11.57
C SER A 487 -19.71 -9.77 12.86
N SER A 488 -19.99 -11.04 13.21
CA SER A 488 -20.73 -11.50 14.39
C SER A 488 -20.29 -12.91 14.78
N ASP A 489 -20.45 -13.26 16.06
CA ASP A 489 -20.13 -14.58 16.64
C ASP A 489 -21.26 -15.61 16.43
N ALA A 490 -22.14 -15.39 15.45
CA ALA A 490 -23.33 -16.21 15.23
C ALA A 490 -23.11 -17.44 14.34
N ALA A 491 -21.87 -17.68 13.91
CA ALA A 491 -21.54 -18.78 13.02
C ALA A 491 -21.74 -20.13 13.71
N THR A 492 -22.35 -21.09 13.02
CA THR A 492 -22.45 -22.46 13.55
C THR A 492 -21.14 -23.23 13.37
N GLU A 493 -20.85 -24.14 14.30
CA GLU A 493 -19.65 -24.99 14.28
C GLU A 493 -19.52 -25.78 12.96
N GLU A 494 -20.64 -26.30 12.46
CA GLU A 494 -20.72 -27.06 11.20
C GLU A 494 -20.32 -26.21 9.98
N VAL A 495 -20.76 -24.95 9.93
CA VAL A 495 -20.41 -24.02 8.86
C VAL A 495 -18.95 -23.64 8.93
N LEU A 496 -18.41 -23.34 10.12
CA LEU A 496 -16.99 -23.00 10.30
C LEU A 496 -16.06 -24.15 9.93
N HIS A 497 -16.42 -25.38 10.30
CA HIS A 497 -15.68 -26.57 9.88
C HIS A 497 -15.76 -26.79 8.36
N SER A 498 -16.92 -26.53 7.75
CA SER A 498 -17.08 -26.55 6.29
C SER A 498 -16.25 -25.46 5.59
N CYS A 499 -16.16 -24.27 6.18
CA CYS A 499 -15.26 -23.20 5.72
C CYS A 499 -13.80 -23.63 5.81
N CYS A 500 -13.38 -24.27 6.91
CA CYS A 500 -12.02 -24.79 7.06
C CYS A 500 -11.66 -25.82 5.98
N ASN A 501 -12.57 -26.77 5.72
CA ASN A 501 -12.41 -27.72 4.63
C ASN A 501 -12.35 -27.02 3.25
N CYS A 502 -13.21 -26.02 3.03
CA CYS A 502 -13.22 -25.25 1.79
C CYS A 502 -11.90 -24.48 1.60
N LEU A 503 -11.36 -23.87 2.66
CA LEU A 503 -10.05 -23.19 2.63
C LEU A 503 -8.94 -24.14 2.17
N ASP A 504 -8.84 -25.31 2.80
CA ASP A 504 -7.81 -26.32 2.50
C ASP A 504 -7.93 -26.84 1.05
N MET A 505 -9.16 -27.01 0.54
CA MET A 505 -9.39 -27.42 -0.85
C MET A 505 -9.16 -26.31 -1.88
N SER A 506 -9.25 -25.04 -1.47
CA SER A 506 -9.17 -23.89 -2.39
C SER A 506 -7.73 -23.49 -2.70
N PHE A 507 -6.74 -24.00 -1.97
CA PHE A 507 -5.34 -23.89 -2.36
C PHE A 507 -5.04 -24.84 -3.52
N VAL A 508 -5.07 -24.30 -4.74
CA VAL A 508 -4.90 -25.06 -5.99
C VAL A 508 -3.44 -25.33 -6.39
N ASP A 509 -2.47 -24.77 -5.66
CA ASP A 509 -1.05 -25.02 -5.91
C ASP A 509 -0.77 -26.54 -5.85
N ALA A 510 -0.17 -27.07 -6.92
CA ALA A 510 0.09 -28.50 -7.04
C ALA A 510 1.03 -29.01 -5.93
N GLY A 511 1.97 -28.16 -5.47
CA GLY A 511 2.87 -28.46 -4.37
C GLY A 511 2.13 -28.62 -3.05
N TYR A 512 1.18 -27.72 -2.76
CA TYR A 512 0.31 -27.80 -1.58
C TYR A 512 -0.57 -29.04 -1.60
N VAL A 513 -1.33 -29.25 -2.68
CA VAL A 513 -2.26 -30.38 -2.81
C VAL A 513 -1.53 -31.71 -2.69
N SER A 514 -0.37 -31.86 -3.36
CA SER A 514 0.43 -33.08 -3.28
C SER A 514 0.96 -33.30 -1.86
N SER A 515 1.50 -32.25 -1.21
CA SER A 515 2.08 -32.35 0.13
C SER A 515 1.03 -32.63 1.21
N ARG A 516 -0.16 -32.04 1.10
CA ARG A 516 -1.33 -32.34 1.96
C ARG A 516 -1.79 -33.79 1.83
N LYS A 517 -1.90 -34.31 0.59
CA LYS A 517 -2.31 -35.71 0.33
C LYS A 517 -1.36 -36.76 0.88
N VAL A 518 -0.05 -36.49 0.87
CA VAL A 518 0.97 -37.42 1.38
C VAL A 518 1.31 -37.20 2.86
N GLY A 519 0.63 -36.27 3.53
CA GLY A 519 0.87 -35.95 4.94
C GLY A 519 2.20 -35.23 5.23
N ALA A 520 2.82 -34.60 4.22
CA ALA A 520 4.01 -33.76 4.40
C ALA A 520 3.66 -32.35 4.91
N ILE A 521 2.40 -31.93 4.75
CA ILE A 521 1.81 -30.74 5.38
C ILE A 521 0.60 -31.19 6.20
N GLY A 522 0.54 -30.76 7.45
CA GLY A 522 -0.57 -31.05 8.36
C GLY A 522 -1.90 -30.41 7.93
N PRO A 523 -3.02 -30.81 8.56
CA PRO A 523 -4.32 -30.23 8.26
C PRO A 523 -4.33 -28.72 8.50
N LEU A 524 -4.89 -27.98 7.54
CA LEU A 524 -5.08 -26.53 7.69
C LEU A 524 -5.92 -26.24 8.93
N GLU A 525 -5.49 -25.26 9.71
CA GLU A 525 -6.19 -24.78 10.90
C GLU A 525 -6.87 -23.44 10.58
N LEU A 526 -8.17 -23.34 10.84
CA LEU A 526 -8.94 -22.11 10.84
C LEU A 526 -9.17 -21.66 12.28
N CYS A 527 -8.63 -20.52 12.66
CA CYS A 527 -8.82 -19.89 13.96
C CYS A 527 -9.78 -18.69 13.84
N ILE A 528 -10.86 -18.71 14.61
CA ILE A 528 -11.74 -17.54 14.74
C ILE A 528 -11.20 -16.65 15.84
N VAL A 529 -11.08 -15.35 15.58
CA VAL A 529 -10.62 -14.35 16.55
C VAL A 529 -11.72 -13.37 16.92
N ARG A 530 -11.67 -12.87 18.15
CA ARG A 530 -12.64 -11.87 18.67
C ARG A 530 -12.66 -10.62 17.78
N LYS A 531 -13.84 -10.02 17.66
CA LYS A 531 -14.01 -8.71 17.03
C LYS A 531 -13.08 -7.65 17.64
N GLY A 532 -12.46 -6.83 16.79
CA GLY A 532 -11.45 -5.84 17.14
C GLY A 532 -10.03 -6.39 17.28
N THR A 533 -9.77 -7.64 16.91
CA THR A 533 -8.40 -8.20 16.93
C THR A 533 -7.52 -7.51 15.89
N PHE A 534 -8.01 -7.34 14.65
CA PHE A 534 -7.25 -6.64 13.63
C PHE A 534 -7.10 -5.14 13.93
N HIS A 535 -8.03 -4.55 14.69
CA HIS A 535 -7.86 -3.19 15.22
C HIS A 535 -6.67 -3.11 16.19
N LYS A 536 -6.52 -4.08 17.10
CA LYS A 536 -5.35 -4.14 18.00
C LYS A 536 -4.04 -4.33 17.24
N ILE A 537 -4.06 -5.10 16.13
CA ILE A 537 -2.88 -5.24 15.25
C ILE A 537 -2.55 -3.89 14.61
N MET A 538 -3.54 -3.16 14.11
CA MET A 538 -3.37 -1.82 13.56
C MET A 538 -2.77 -0.86 14.61
N ASP A 539 -3.36 -0.79 15.79
CA ASP A 539 -2.87 0.05 16.90
C ASP A 539 -1.40 -0.26 17.24
N HIS A 540 -1.03 -1.56 17.26
CA HIS A 540 0.34 -1.98 17.49
C HIS A 540 1.33 -1.35 16.49
N TYR A 541 1.01 -1.31 15.20
CA TYR A 541 1.88 -0.70 14.19
C TYR A 541 1.90 0.84 14.26
N LEU A 542 0.77 1.45 14.62
CA LEU A 542 0.72 2.90 14.86
C LEU A 542 1.59 3.30 16.06
N ASP A 543 1.61 2.48 17.11
CA ASP A 543 2.47 2.68 18.28
C ASP A 543 3.96 2.54 17.96
N LEU A 544 4.32 1.70 16.99
CA LEU A 544 5.68 1.58 16.46
C LEU A 544 6.12 2.77 15.59
N GLY A 545 5.28 3.81 15.47
CA GLY A 545 5.57 5.02 14.70
C GLY A 545 5.07 4.98 13.26
N GLY A 546 4.27 3.99 12.89
CA GLY A 546 3.58 3.95 11.60
C GLY A 546 2.57 5.10 11.45
N ALA A 547 2.24 5.43 10.20
CA ALA A 547 1.09 6.28 9.86
C ALA A 547 -0.06 5.39 9.41
N MET A 548 -1.30 5.80 9.72
CA MET A 548 -2.48 5.12 9.19
C MET A 548 -2.49 5.07 7.66
N SER A 549 -2.02 6.13 7.00
CA SER A 549 -1.86 6.19 5.54
C SER A 549 -0.94 5.09 4.98
N GLN A 550 -0.10 4.47 5.81
CA GLN A 550 0.84 3.44 5.40
C GLN A 550 0.52 2.05 5.93
N PHE A 551 -0.54 1.93 6.74
CA PHE A 551 -0.90 0.66 7.36
C PHE A 551 -1.56 -0.27 6.33
N LYS A 552 -1.14 -1.53 6.39
CA LYS A 552 -1.78 -2.66 5.71
C LYS A 552 -1.77 -3.86 6.65
N THR A 553 -2.90 -4.53 6.78
CA THR A 553 -2.98 -5.80 7.51
C THR A 553 -2.01 -6.79 6.86
N PRO A 554 -1.04 -7.36 7.60
CA PRO A 554 -0.16 -8.38 7.03
C PRO A 554 -1.00 -9.61 6.71
N ARG A 555 -0.98 -10.07 5.45
CA ARG A 555 -1.66 -11.33 5.08
C ARG A 555 -0.88 -12.55 5.53
N PHE A 556 0.43 -12.41 5.67
CA PHE A 556 1.34 -13.40 6.23
C PHE A 556 2.09 -12.83 7.43
N VAL A 557 1.93 -13.49 8.58
CA VAL A 557 2.66 -13.17 9.80
C VAL A 557 3.81 -14.15 9.94
N GLY A 558 5.02 -13.68 9.66
CA GLY A 558 6.24 -14.49 9.85
C GLY A 558 6.46 -14.85 11.32
N GLN A 559 7.17 -15.95 11.58
CA GLN A 559 7.54 -16.40 12.93
C GLN A 559 8.31 -15.35 13.74
N SER A 560 9.01 -14.43 13.06
CA SER A 560 9.72 -13.31 13.69
C SER A 560 8.78 -12.23 14.25
N ASN A 561 7.52 -12.16 13.81
CA ASN A 561 6.55 -11.16 14.24
C ASN A 561 5.77 -11.61 15.49
N ILE A 562 6.52 -11.84 16.56
CA ILE A 562 6.04 -12.43 17.82
C ILE A 562 4.87 -11.63 18.41
N LYS A 563 4.88 -10.29 18.30
CA LYS A 563 3.84 -9.44 18.88
C LYS A 563 2.49 -9.62 18.19
N VAL A 564 2.47 -9.69 16.85
CA VAL A 564 1.23 -9.92 16.11
C VAL A 564 0.70 -11.33 16.39
N LEU A 565 1.56 -12.36 16.40
CA LEU A 565 1.16 -13.73 16.77
C LEU A 565 0.60 -13.80 18.20
N GLN A 566 1.19 -13.08 19.16
CA GLN A 566 0.65 -12.96 20.51
C GLN A 566 -0.73 -12.29 20.55
N ILE A 567 -0.95 -11.24 19.74
CA ILE A 567 -2.27 -10.60 19.63
C ILE A 567 -3.28 -11.59 19.06
N LEU A 568 -2.95 -12.29 17.97
CA LEU A 568 -3.82 -13.28 17.33
C LEU A 568 -4.18 -14.40 18.31
N ASN A 569 -3.17 -15.13 18.82
CA ASN A 569 -3.38 -16.31 19.67
C ASN A 569 -4.13 -15.99 20.97
N ARG A 570 -3.96 -14.80 21.55
CA ARG A 570 -4.70 -14.38 22.76
C ARG A 570 -6.16 -14.05 22.50
N ASN A 571 -6.53 -13.73 21.27
CA ASN A 571 -7.90 -13.39 20.90
C ASN A 571 -8.59 -14.52 20.12
N VAL A 572 -7.95 -15.68 19.94
CA VAL A 572 -8.62 -16.88 19.39
C VAL A 572 -9.76 -17.29 20.32
N THR A 573 -10.93 -17.53 19.73
CA THR A 573 -12.11 -18.08 20.40
C THR A 573 -12.26 -19.56 20.11
N GLU A 574 -12.10 -19.95 18.86
CA GLU A 574 -12.33 -21.31 18.36
C GLU A 574 -11.31 -21.65 17.27
N CYS A 575 -10.95 -22.93 17.17
CA CYS A 575 -10.05 -23.46 16.15
C CYS A 575 -10.67 -24.71 15.51
N TYR A 576 -10.51 -24.84 14.19
CA TYR A 576 -10.99 -25.97 13.40
C TYR A 576 -9.87 -26.50 12.53
N PHE A 577 -9.66 -27.81 12.55
CA PHE A 577 -8.73 -28.46 11.64
C PHE A 577 -9.48 -29.07 10.46
N SER A 578 -8.96 -28.87 9.26
CA SER A 578 -9.55 -29.41 8.04
C SER A 578 -9.48 -30.94 8.02
N THR A 579 -10.59 -31.54 7.64
CA THR A 579 -10.77 -32.97 7.39
C THR A 579 -10.87 -33.29 5.90
N ALA A 580 -10.71 -32.30 5.02
CA ALA A 580 -10.96 -32.42 3.58
C ALA A 580 -10.11 -33.50 2.88
N TYR A 581 -8.91 -33.78 3.38
CA TYR A 581 -7.99 -34.77 2.82
C TYR A 581 -8.03 -36.13 3.53
N GLY A 582 -8.91 -36.31 4.53
CA GLY A 582 -9.19 -37.62 5.15
C GLY A 582 -8.05 -38.23 5.96
N ILE A 583 -7.12 -37.42 6.48
CA ILE A 583 -5.99 -37.84 7.33
C ILE A 583 -6.26 -37.43 8.77
#